data_AF-A0AA39W0X1-F1
#
_entry.id   AF-A0AA39W0X1-F1
#
_cell.length_a   1.000
_cell.length_b   1.000
_cell.length_c   1.000
_cell.angle_alpha   90.00
_cell.angle_beta   90.00
_cell.angle_gamma   90.00
#
_symmetry.space_group_name_H-M   'P 1'
#
loop_
_entity.id
_entity.type
_entity.pdbx_description
1 polymer ?
#
loop_
_entity_poly.entity_id
_entity_poly.type
_entity_poly.pdbx_seq_one_letter_code
_entity_poly.pdbx_strand_id
1 'polypeptide(L)'
;MANQGKYSLPALYPYVAGMLFLFSCKANSLTETEALLKWKESLENQLIFESWVIPAQSNSTTASPCRWRGISCDDAGTVTEINLSFTGLTGTLQNLDFSSFLNLLRPDLKTNRL
;
A
#
# COMPACT_ATOMS: atom_id res chain seq x y z
N MET A 1 3.14 54.16 -44.36
CA MET A 1 3.56 52.74 -44.48
C MET A 1 4.68 52.55 -43.46
N ALA A 2 4.31 52.20 -42.22
CA ALA A 2 5.20 52.12 -41.05
C ALA A 2 6.02 50.81 -41.12
N ASN A 3 7.35 50.90 -41.11
CA ASN A 3 8.26 50.89 -39.96
C ASN A 3 8.46 49.49 -39.35
N GLN A 4 9.74 49.11 -39.21
CA GLN A 4 10.19 47.81 -38.75
C GLN A 4 9.99 47.64 -37.24
N GLY A 5 9.14 46.70 -36.85
CA GLY A 5 9.02 46.22 -35.48
C GLY A 5 9.86 44.96 -35.27
N LYS A 6 11.04 45.12 -34.66
CA LYS A 6 11.79 44.03 -34.03
C LYS A 6 10.95 43.53 -32.84
N TYR A 7 10.29 42.39 -32.98
CA TYR A 7 9.74 41.68 -31.82
C TYR A 7 10.74 40.60 -31.41
N SER A 8 11.59 40.96 -30.46
CA SER A 8 12.39 40.03 -29.68
C SER A 8 11.46 39.08 -28.92
N LEU A 9 11.54 37.78 -29.23
CA LEU A 9 10.92 36.74 -28.41
C LEU A 9 11.68 36.69 -27.06
N PRO A 10 11.02 36.83 -25.90
CA PRO A 10 11.68 36.57 -24.64
C PRO A 10 12.01 35.07 -24.57
N ALA A 11 13.27 34.77 -24.24
CA ALA A 11 13.75 33.43 -23.98
C ALA A 11 13.01 32.85 -22.76
N LEU A 12 11.84 32.24 -22.97
CA LEU A 12 11.13 31.46 -21.96
C LEU A 12 11.48 29.97 -22.04
N TYR A 13 12.46 29.61 -22.86
CA TYR A 13 12.79 28.22 -23.19
C TYR A 13 13.56 27.41 -22.13
N PRO A 14 14.15 27.94 -21.03
CA PRO A 14 14.78 27.07 -20.04
C PRO A 14 13.88 26.71 -18.86
N TYR A 15 12.79 27.44 -18.59
CA TYR A 15 11.99 27.23 -17.38
C TYR A 15 10.93 26.13 -17.52
N VAL A 16 10.40 25.91 -18.72
CA VAL A 16 9.40 24.86 -18.97
C VAL A 16 10.05 23.47 -19.10
N ALA A 17 11.34 23.40 -19.46
CA ALA A 17 12.08 22.15 -19.56
C ALA A 17 12.61 21.66 -18.19
N GLY A 18 12.79 22.56 -17.22
CA GLY A 18 13.23 22.20 -15.86
C GLY A 18 12.10 21.70 -14.96
N MET A 19 10.86 22.05 -15.26
CA MET A 19 9.65 21.61 -14.54
C MET A 19 9.05 20.32 -15.14
N LEU A 20 9.89 19.45 -15.69
CA LEU A 20 9.55 18.06 -16.03
C LEU A 20 10.39 17.04 -15.25
N PHE A 21 11.14 17.48 -14.23
CA PHE A 21 11.60 16.59 -13.16
C PHE A 21 10.57 16.58 -12.03
N LEU A 22 9.35 16.17 -12.36
CA LEU A 22 8.37 15.81 -11.33
C LEU A 22 8.83 14.51 -10.68
N PHE A 23 9.03 14.60 -9.36
CA PHE A 23 9.45 13.55 -8.45
C PHE A 23 8.96 12.16 -8.88
N SER A 24 9.87 11.32 -9.38
CA SER A 24 9.64 9.87 -9.33
C SER A 24 9.82 9.44 -7.88
N CYS A 25 8.75 9.49 -7.11
CA CYS A 25 8.70 8.71 -5.88
C CYS A 25 8.64 7.24 -6.32
N LYS A 26 9.77 6.53 -6.22
CA LYS A 26 9.75 5.08 -6.22
C LYS A 26 9.08 4.70 -4.90
N ALA A 27 7.76 4.55 -4.90
CA ALA A 27 7.10 3.92 -3.78
C ALA A 27 7.63 2.48 -3.73
N ASN A 28 8.41 2.15 -2.70
CA ASN A 28 8.65 0.75 -2.36
C ASN A 28 7.30 0.20 -1.88
N SER A 29 6.40 -0.13 -2.82
CA SER A 29 5.09 -0.67 -2.44
C SER A 29 5.33 -2.05 -1.85
N LEU A 30 4.97 -2.20 -0.58
CA LEU A 30 4.93 -3.52 0.03
C LEU A 30 3.91 -4.36 -0.75
N THR A 31 4.21 -5.65 -0.92
CA THR A 31 3.17 -6.61 -1.29
C THR A 31 2.10 -6.68 -0.20
N GLU A 32 0.90 -7.15 -0.53
CA GLU A 32 -0.18 -7.33 0.46
C GLU A 32 0.27 -8.17 1.67
N THR A 33 1.04 -9.23 1.40
CA THR A 33 1.66 -10.09 2.41
C THR A 33 2.63 -9.32 3.31
N GLU A 34 3.51 -8.50 2.74
CA GLU A 34 4.45 -7.68 3.51
C GLU A 34 3.76 -6.62 4.35
N ALA A 35 2.73 -5.95 3.81
CA ALA A 35 1.95 -4.97 4.53
C ALA A 35 1.25 -5.60 5.74
N LEU A 36 0.64 -6.78 5.57
CA LEU A 36 0.02 -7.54 6.66
C LEU A 36 1.05 -8.00 7.71
N LEU A 37 2.21 -8.52 7.29
CA LEU A 37 3.23 -8.98 8.25
C LEU A 37 3.85 -7.83 9.04
N LYS A 38 4.13 -6.70 8.38
CA LYS A 38 4.61 -5.49 9.05
C LYS A 38 3.60 -4.97 10.06
N TRP A 39 2.30 -5.03 9.73
CA TRP A 39 1.26 -4.71 10.70
C TRP A 39 1.26 -5.71 11.86
N LYS A 40 1.27 -7.02 11.59
CA LYS A 40 1.36 -8.09 12.60
C LYS A 40 2.53 -7.90 13.57
N GLU A 41 3.71 -7.55 13.07
CA GLU A 41 4.92 -7.30 13.89
C GLU A 41 4.78 -6.11 14.85
N SER A 42 3.89 -5.16 14.53
CA SER A 42 3.63 -4.00 15.39
C SER A 42 2.58 -4.23 16.48
N LEU A 43 1.91 -5.38 16.46
CA LEU A 43 0.83 -5.73 17.38
C LEU A 43 1.33 -6.66 18.50
N GLU A 44 0.53 -6.80 19.55
CA GLU A 44 0.80 -7.83 20.56
C GLU A 44 0.75 -9.23 19.93
N ASN A 45 1.57 -10.14 20.46
CA ASN A 45 1.54 -11.53 20.02
C ASN A 45 0.23 -12.20 20.47
N GLN A 46 -0.63 -12.56 19.51
CA GLN A 46 -1.98 -13.08 19.77
C GLN A 46 -2.31 -14.26 18.84
N LEU A 47 -3.15 -15.18 19.32
CA LEU A 47 -3.48 -16.44 18.64
C LEU A 47 -4.16 -16.25 17.27
N ILE A 48 -4.78 -15.09 17.04
CA ILE A 48 -5.40 -14.76 15.75
C ILE A 48 -4.39 -14.86 14.59
N PHE A 49 -3.11 -14.55 14.88
CA PHE A 49 -2.02 -14.53 13.91
C PHE A 49 -1.31 -15.89 13.70
N GLU A 50 -1.78 -16.97 14.32
CA GLU A 50 -1.18 -18.31 14.15
C GLU A 50 -1.22 -18.80 12.71
N SER A 51 -2.27 -18.45 11.96
CA SER A 51 -2.36 -18.84 10.55
C SER A 51 -1.54 -17.92 9.62
N TRP A 52 -1.06 -16.78 10.13
CA TRP A 52 -0.31 -15.79 9.36
C TRP A 52 1.16 -16.22 9.25
N VAL A 53 1.38 -17.30 8.51
CA VAL A 53 2.69 -17.94 8.32
C VAL A 53 3.06 -17.97 6.84
N ILE A 54 4.33 -17.74 6.56
CA ILE A 54 4.92 -17.94 5.23
C ILE A 54 5.39 -19.40 5.14
N PRO A 55 5.01 -20.17 4.09
CA PRO A 55 5.55 -21.50 3.85
C PRO A 55 7.08 -21.48 3.70
N ALA A 56 7.77 -22.52 4.18
CA ALA A 56 9.24 -22.56 4.18
C ALA A 56 9.90 -22.39 2.81
N GLN A 57 9.17 -22.71 1.73
CA GLN A 57 9.64 -22.60 0.34
C GLN A 57 9.28 -21.26 -0.32
N SER A 58 8.70 -20.31 0.42
CA SER A 58 8.24 -19.01 -0.06
C SER A 58 8.83 -17.88 0.78
N ASN A 59 8.70 -16.64 0.29
CA ASN A 59 9.06 -15.43 1.02
C ASN A 59 7.87 -14.45 1.04
N SER A 60 8.01 -13.33 1.73
CA SER A 60 6.95 -12.33 1.86
C SER A 60 6.51 -11.73 0.52
N THR A 61 7.38 -11.71 -0.50
CA THR A 61 7.06 -11.16 -1.82
C THR A 61 6.36 -12.13 -2.76
N THR A 62 6.37 -13.44 -2.47
CA THR A 62 5.78 -14.49 -3.32
C THR A 62 4.67 -15.28 -2.63
N ALA A 63 4.61 -15.24 -1.29
CA ALA A 63 3.57 -15.90 -0.53
C ALA A 63 2.24 -15.15 -0.66
N SER A 64 1.15 -15.91 -0.74
CA SER A 64 -0.22 -15.39 -0.74
C SER A 64 -0.79 -15.39 0.69
N PRO A 65 -1.47 -14.31 1.11
CA PRO A 65 -2.11 -14.22 2.43
C PRO A 65 -3.52 -14.81 2.42
N CYS A 66 -4.05 -15.27 1.28
CA CYS A 66 -5.46 -15.64 1.09
C CYS A 66 -5.96 -16.83 1.93
N ARG A 67 -5.05 -17.56 2.57
CA ARG A 67 -5.39 -18.66 3.51
C ARG A 67 -5.22 -18.26 4.98
N TRP A 68 -4.88 -17.00 5.24
CA TRP A 68 -4.76 -16.50 6.60
C TRP A 68 -6.14 -16.20 7.16
N ARG A 69 -6.33 -16.50 8.45
CA ARG A 69 -7.54 -16.19 9.20
C ARG A 69 -7.87 -14.71 9.08
N GLY A 70 -9.11 -14.44 8.68
CA GLY A 70 -9.63 -13.10 8.49
C GLY A 70 -9.28 -12.45 7.15
N ILE A 71 -8.55 -13.13 6.26
CA ILE A 71 -8.22 -12.63 4.92
C ILE A 71 -9.08 -13.37 3.89
N SER A 72 -9.73 -12.62 3.00
CA SER A 72 -10.36 -13.17 1.80
C SER A 72 -9.79 -12.51 0.56
N CYS A 73 -9.72 -13.27 -0.52
CA CYS A 73 -9.21 -12.82 -1.80
C CYS A 73 -10.21 -13.05 -2.92
N ASP A 74 -10.04 -12.34 -4.03
CA ASP A 74 -10.72 -12.63 -5.29
C ASP A 74 -10.08 -13.82 -6.03
N ASP A 75 -10.66 -14.14 -7.20
CA ASP A 75 -10.19 -15.22 -8.08
C ASP A 75 -8.76 -14.97 -8.63
N ALA A 76 -8.28 -13.72 -8.61
CA ALA A 76 -6.93 -13.36 -8.98
C ALA A 76 -5.93 -13.51 -7.82
N GLY A 77 -6.40 -13.85 -6.62
CA GLY A 77 -5.59 -14.03 -5.42
C GLY A 77 -5.17 -12.72 -4.74
N THR A 78 -5.87 -11.62 -5.01
CA THR A 78 -5.64 -10.31 -4.38
C THR A 78 -6.61 -10.10 -3.22
N VAL A 79 -6.17 -9.41 -2.17
CA VAL A 79 -6.96 -9.26 -0.93
C VAL A 79 -8.15 -8.34 -1.15
N THR A 80 -9.36 -8.85 -0.89
CA THR A 80 -10.61 -8.11 -1.00
C THR A 80 -11.28 -7.85 0.35
N GLU A 81 -11.02 -8.67 1.36
CA GLU A 81 -11.54 -8.46 2.73
C GLU A 81 -10.47 -8.76 3.77
N ILE A 82 -10.35 -7.86 4.75
CA ILE A 82 -9.64 -8.05 6.01
C ILE A 82 -10.70 -7.95 7.12
N ASN A 83 -11.12 -9.09 7.65
CA ASN A 83 -12.13 -9.19 8.70
C ASN A 83 -11.52 -9.83 9.95
N LEU A 84 -11.15 -8.95 10.89
CA LEU A 84 -10.65 -9.31 12.21
C LEU A 84 -11.55 -8.71 13.29
N SER A 85 -12.83 -8.51 12.98
CA SER A 85 -13.79 -7.97 13.92
C SER A 85 -13.97 -8.87 15.15
N PHE A 86 -14.11 -8.27 16.33
CA PHE A 86 -14.33 -8.99 17.60
C PHE A 86 -13.23 -10.02 17.96
N THR A 87 -12.00 -9.84 17.47
CA THR A 87 -10.90 -10.79 17.72
C THR A 87 -10.07 -10.45 18.95
N GLY A 88 -10.30 -9.28 19.55
CA GLY A 88 -9.55 -8.81 20.72
C GLY A 88 -8.17 -8.24 20.36
N LEU A 89 -7.95 -7.89 19.09
CA LEU A 89 -6.71 -7.28 18.62
C LEU A 89 -6.34 -6.08 19.49
N THR A 90 -5.08 -6.01 19.89
CA THR A 90 -4.53 -4.89 20.67
C THR A 90 -3.35 -4.29 19.92
N GLY A 91 -3.34 -2.98 19.74
CA GLY A 91 -2.22 -2.26 19.12
C GLY A 91 -2.68 -1.02 18.37
N THR A 92 -2.13 -0.77 17.17
CA THR A 92 -2.52 0.37 16.32
C THR A 92 -2.54 0.00 14.83
N LEU A 93 -3.14 0.85 14.00
CA LEU A 93 -3.13 0.71 12.54
C LEU A 93 -1.93 1.39 11.85
N GLN A 94 -1.02 2.04 12.58
CA GLN A 94 0.01 2.90 11.98
C GLN A 94 0.96 2.17 11.03
N ASN A 95 1.15 0.87 11.22
CA ASN A 95 2.04 0.04 10.38
C ASN A 95 1.29 -0.77 9.32
N LEU A 96 -0.03 -0.61 9.21
CA LEU A 96 -0.80 -1.21 8.13
C LEU A 96 -0.79 -0.27 6.92
N ASP A 97 -0.01 -0.63 5.90
CA ASP A 97 0.02 0.12 4.65
C ASP A 97 -1.20 -0.22 3.79
N PHE A 98 -2.28 0.55 3.97
CA PHE A 98 -3.51 0.36 3.20
C PHE A 98 -3.30 0.55 1.68
N SER A 99 -2.24 1.26 1.26
CA SER A 99 -1.97 1.48 -0.16
C SER A 99 -1.51 0.20 -0.89
N SER A 100 -1.07 -0.81 -0.15
CA SER A 100 -0.71 -2.12 -0.69
C SER A 100 -1.91 -2.98 -1.12
N PHE A 101 -3.13 -2.67 -0.65
CA PHE A 101 -4.33 -3.48 -0.92
C PHE A 101 -5.24 -2.79 -1.94
N LEU A 102 -4.82 -2.80 -3.21
CA LEU A 102 -5.50 -2.05 -4.28
C LEU A 102 -6.94 -2.52 -4.54
N ASN A 103 -7.28 -3.76 -4.19
CA ASN A 103 -8.59 -4.37 -4.39
C ASN A 103 -9.38 -4.55 -3.07
N LEU A 104 -8.93 -3.94 -1.96
CA LEU A 104 -9.60 -4.10 -0.67
C LEU A 104 -10.98 -3.43 -0.67
N LEU A 105 -12.02 -4.23 -0.49
CA LEU A 105 -13.40 -3.80 -0.42
C LEU A 105 -13.88 -3.63 1.02
N ARG A 106 -13.39 -4.46 1.94
CA ARG A 106 -13.88 -4.50 3.32
C ARG A 106 -12.76 -4.66 4.36
N PRO A 107 -12.34 -3.57 5.01
CA PRO A 107 -11.58 -3.62 6.26
C PRO A 107 -12.55 -3.62 7.47
N ASP A 108 -12.91 -4.79 8.01
CA ASP A 108 -13.73 -4.91 9.23
C ASP A 108 -12.86 -5.23 10.45
N LEU A 109 -12.48 -4.18 11.17
CA LEU A 109 -11.63 -4.23 12.36
C LEU A 109 -12.36 -3.82 13.65
N LYS A 110 -13.71 -3.77 13.62
CA LYS A 110 -14.51 -3.25 14.73
C LYS A 110 -14.41 -4.11 15.99
N THR A 111 -14.69 -3.48 17.12
CA THR A 111 -14.73 -4.13 18.44
C THR A 111 -13.40 -4.83 18.78
N ASN A 112 -12.31 -4.10 18.54
CA ASN A 112 -10.94 -4.43 18.97
C ASN A 112 -10.39 -3.25 19.81
N ARG A 113 -9.16 -3.41 20.32
CA ARG A 113 -8.39 -2.40 21.06
C ARG A 113 -7.24 -1.85 20.18
N LEU A 114 -7.59 -1.41 18.97
CA LEU A 114 -6.68 -0.86 17.95
C LEU A 114 -6.59 0.68 17.99
#